data_AF-A0A9Q0IF02-F1
#
_entry.id   AF-A0A9Q0IF02-F1
#
_cell.length_a   1.000
_cell.length_b   1.000
_cell.length_c   1.000
_cell.angle_alpha   90.00
_cell.angle_beta   90.00
_cell.angle_gamma   90.00
#
_symmetry.space_group_name_H-M   'P 1'
#
loop_
_entity.id
_entity.type
_entity.pdbx_description
1 polymer ?
#
loop_
_entity_poly.entity_id
_entity_poly.type
_entity_poly.pdbx_seq_one_letter_code
_entity_poly.pdbx_strand_id
1 'polypeptide(L)'
;MQLCGCGLLGVGIWLSVSQGSFATFSPSFPALSAANMVIAIGAIVMVTGFLGCLGSIKENKCLLLSVRDNAKQDLKDGLALYNTDNNWKCCGVTAYSDWHDALKDKVVPDRCCQEHYQECGRNATNMFWSTGCFEKVEEWLDDNKHVMGTVAMVILVVQLLGMAFSMTLFHHIHRTGKKYDA
;
A
#
# COMPACT_ATOMS: atom_id res chain seq x y z
N MET A 1 -13.52 -14.44 0.63
CA MET A 1 -12.04 -14.39 0.76
C MET A 1 -11.55 -14.36 2.21
N GLN A 2 -12.29 -13.76 3.17
CA GLN A 2 -11.98 -13.78 4.63
C GLN A 2 -11.66 -15.17 5.21
N LEU A 3 -12.47 -16.18 4.88
CA LEU A 3 -12.31 -17.55 5.43
C LEU A 3 -11.03 -18.24 4.92
N CYS A 4 -10.62 -17.99 3.67
CA CYS A 4 -9.32 -18.43 3.16
C CYS A 4 -8.16 -17.65 3.80
N GLY A 5 -8.34 -16.35 4.07
CA GLY A 5 -7.32 -15.49 4.69
C GLY A 5 -6.99 -15.88 6.14
N CYS A 6 -8.02 -16.14 6.96
CA CYS A 6 -7.82 -16.61 8.34
C CYS A 6 -7.18 -18.02 8.37
N GLY A 7 -7.51 -18.87 7.40
CA GLY A 7 -6.88 -20.18 7.24
C GLY A 7 -5.39 -20.08 6.91
N LEU A 8 -5.00 -19.20 5.98
CA LEU A 8 -3.59 -18.98 5.61
C LEU A 8 -2.79 -18.29 6.73
N LEU A 9 -3.42 -17.37 7.48
CA LEU A 9 -2.85 -16.78 8.71
C LEU A 9 -2.53 -17.86 9.74
N GLY A 10 -3.52 -18.70 10.03
CA GLY A 10 -3.38 -19.80 10.97
C GLY A 10 -2.28 -20.76 10.54
N VAL A 11 -2.22 -21.12 9.25
CA VAL A 11 -1.17 -22.00 8.70
C VAL A 11 0.20 -21.32 8.70
N GLY A 12 0.30 -20.03 8.39
CA GLY A 12 1.58 -19.29 8.41
C GLY A 12 2.15 -19.14 9.82
N ILE A 13 1.30 -18.81 10.80
CA ILE A 13 1.69 -18.73 12.21
C ILE A 13 2.01 -20.14 12.75
N TRP A 14 1.21 -21.15 12.41
CA TRP A 14 1.44 -22.54 12.80
C TRP A 14 2.74 -23.10 12.23
N LEU A 15 3.08 -22.82 10.97
CA LEU A 15 4.36 -23.22 10.37
C LEU A 15 5.55 -22.48 10.99
N SER A 16 5.38 -21.19 11.33
CA SER A 16 6.42 -20.40 12.02
C SER A 16 6.70 -20.92 13.43
N VAL A 17 5.66 -21.38 14.13
CA VAL A 17 5.75 -21.98 15.47
C VAL A 17 6.24 -23.43 15.42
N SER A 18 5.80 -24.22 14.44
CA SER A 18 6.07 -25.67 14.36
C SER A 18 7.41 -26.00 13.69
N GLN A 19 7.97 -25.11 12.87
CA GLN A 19 9.26 -25.30 12.19
C GLN A 19 10.26 -24.18 12.48
N GLY A 20 10.39 -23.77 13.74
CA GLY A 20 11.30 -22.70 14.21
C GLY A 20 12.80 -22.87 13.91
N SER A 21 13.19 -23.76 12.99
CA SER A 21 14.58 -24.05 12.63
C SER A 21 14.79 -24.52 11.17
N PHE A 22 14.13 -23.91 10.17
CA PHE A 22 14.36 -24.29 8.75
C PHE A 22 14.74 -23.14 7.78
N ALA A 23 15.20 -21.99 8.26
CA ALA A 23 15.73 -20.96 7.35
C ALA A 23 16.85 -20.06 7.93
N THR A 24 17.68 -20.58 8.83
CA THR A 24 18.94 -19.89 9.20
C THR A 24 20.03 -20.29 8.21
N PHE A 25 20.04 -19.70 7.00
CA PHE A 25 21.09 -19.98 6.01
C PHE A 25 22.37 -19.16 6.19
N SER A 26 22.47 -18.31 7.22
CA SER A 26 23.76 -17.82 7.73
C SER A 26 23.57 -17.11 9.07
N PRO A 27 24.41 -17.35 10.09
CA PRO A 27 24.40 -16.60 11.35
C PRO A 27 24.90 -15.16 11.21
N SER A 28 25.29 -14.70 10.02
CA SER A 28 25.92 -13.39 9.82
C SER A 28 24.96 -12.20 9.78
N PHE A 29 23.66 -12.39 9.46
CA PHE A 29 22.67 -11.30 9.40
C PHE A 29 21.25 -11.78 9.76
N PRO A 30 20.88 -11.88 11.06
CA PRO A 30 19.58 -12.41 11.49
C PRO A 30 18.36 -11.58 11.08
N ALA A 31 18.55 -10.31 10.67
CA ALA A 31 17.47 -9.41 10.24
C ALA A 31 17.15 -9.50 8.73
N LEU A 32 18.03 -10.10 7.91
CA LEU A 32 17.94 -10.05 6.44
C LEU A 32 17.64 -11.42 5.80
N SER A 33 16.92 -12.29 6.51
CA SER A 33 16.51 -13.58 5.96
C SER A 33 15.31 -13.43 5.02
N ALA A 34 15.34 -14.13 3.88
CA ALA A 34 14.21 -14.22 2.95
C ALA A 34 12.91 -14.63 3.65
N ALA A 35 13.00 -15.42 4.74
CA ALA A 35 11.85 -15.79 5.56
C ALA A 35 11.18 -14.58 6.24
N ASN A 36 11.95 -13.63 6.77
CA ASN A 36 11.41 -12.43 7.40
C ASN A 36 10.75 -11.51 6.36
N MET A 37 11.32 -11.41 5.16
CA MET A 37 10.71 -10.67 4.05
C MET A 37 9.39 -11.32 3.61
N VAL A 38 9.36 -12.65 3.50
CA VAL A 38 8.14 -13.40 3.16
C VAL A 38 7.06 -13.26 4.23
N ILE A 39 7.42 -13.29 5.53
CA ILE A 39 6.48 -13.07 6.64
C ILE A 39 5.95 -11.63 6.63
N ALA A 40 6.82 -10.63 6.45
CA ALA A 40 6.43 -9.23 6.40
C ALA A 40 5.48 -8.95 5.21
N ILE A 41 5.83 -9.44 4.01
CA ILE A 41 4.97 -9.32 2.83
C ILE A 41 3.64 -10.05 3.05
N GLY A 42 3.67 -11.26 3.62
CA GLY A 42 2.46 -12.03 3.95
C GLY A 42 1.54 -11.29 4.92
N ALA A 43 2.08 -10.66 5.96
CA ALA A 43 1.32 -9.86 6.92
C ALA A 43 0.68 -8.62 6.25
N ILE A 44 1.40 -7.95 5.35
CA ILE A 44 0.88 -6.80 4.60
C ILE A 44 -0.27 -7.22 3.68
N VAL A 45 -0.12 -8.34 2.96
CA VAL A 45 -1.18 -8.88 2.09
C VAL A 45 -2.42 -9.29 2.91
N MET A 46 -2.24 -9.74 4.15
CA MET A 46 -3.34 -10.01 5.08
C MET A 46 -4.11 -8.77 5.49
N VAL A 47 -3.39 -7.75 5.94
CA VAL A 47 -3.99 -6.52 6.44
C VAL A 47 -4.75 -5.84 5.31
N THR A 48 -4.13 -5.76 4.12
CA THR A 48 -4.77 -5.21 2.92
C THR A 48 -6.01 -6.02 2.50
N GLY A 49 -5.98 -7.35 2.58
CA GLY A 49 -7.14 -8.20 2.32
C GLY A 49 -8.29 -8.05 3.34
N PHE A 50 -7.97 -7.93 4.63
CA PHE A 50 -8.96 -7.71 5.69
C PHE A 50 -9.65 -6.35 5.53
N LEU A 51 -8.87 -5.30 5.25
CA LEU A 51 -9.39 -3.95 4.99
C LEU A 51 -10.24 -3.90 3.71
N GLY A 52 -9.83 -4.60 2.64
CA GLY A 52 -10.62 -4.70 1.41
C GLY A 52 -11.97 -5.38 1.61
N CYS A 53 -12.02 -6.46 2.39
CA CYS A 53 -13.28 -7.12 2.71
C CYS A 53 -14.15 -6.31 3.68
N LEU A 54 -13.57 -5.64 4.68
CA LEU A 54 -14.33 -4.71 5.53
C LEU A 54 -14.89 -3.55 4.71
N GLY A 55 -14.13 -3.04 3.73
CA GLY A 55 -14.56 -2.01 2.80
C GLY A 55 -15.75 -2.46 1.94
N SER A 56 -15.70 -3.68 1.40
CA SER A 56 -16.81 -4.25 0.62
C SER A 56 -18.07 -4.53 1.46
N ILE A 57 -17.93 -4.85 2.74
CA ILE A 57 -19.07 -5.12 3.63
C ILE A 57 -19.68 -3.81 4.16
N LYS A 58 -18.89 -2.74 4.27
CA LYS A 58 -19.35 -1.42 4.68
C LYS A 58 -19.55 -0.48 3.49
N GLU A 59 -20.63 -0.69 2.75
CA GLU A 59 -21.26 0.37 1.92
C GLU A 59 -21.97 1.44 2.79
N ASN A 60 -21.48 1.72 4.00
CA ASN A 60 -22.01 2.83 4.78
C ASN A 60 -21.26 4.11 4.39
N LYS A 61 -21.97 5.05 3.77
CA LYS A 61 -21.43 6.33 3.29
C LYS A 61 -20.56 7.04 4.34
N CYS A 62 -20.94 6.98 5.63
CA CYS A 62 -20.16 7.60 6.71
C CYS A 62 -18.76 6.99 6.90
N LEU A 63 -18.59 5.68 6.70
CA LEU A 63 -17.26 5.07 6.83
C LEU A 63 -16.34 5.51 5.70
N LEU A 64 -16.85 5.55 4.47
CA LEU A 64 -16.08 5.99 3.31
C LEU A 64 -15.62 7.44 3.49
N LEU A 65 -16.50 8.32 3.99
CA LEU A 65 -16.14 9.69 4.35
C LEU A 65 -15.02 9.73 5.39
N SER A 66 -15.14 8.98 6.48
CA SER A 66 -14.11 8.96 7.53
C SER A 66 -12.75 8.44 7.03
N VAL A 67 -12.73 7.40 6.20
CA VAL A 67 -11.49 6.88 5.60
C VAL A 67 -10.86 7.94 4.69
N ARG A 68 -11.67 8.63 3.88
CA ARG A 68 -11.21 9.72 3.03
C ARG A 68 -10.62 10.87 3.84
N ASP A 69 -11.28 11.26 4.92
CA ASP A 69 -10.82 12.36 5.78
C ASP A 69 -9.52 11.98 6.50
N ASN A 70 -9.40 10.74 6.98
CA ASN A 70 -8.15 10.22 7.55
C ASN A 70 -7.00 10.23 6.53
N ALA A 71 -7.26 9.78 5.29
CA ALA A 71 -6.25 9.80 4.22
C ALA A 71 -5.79 11.22 3.88
N LYS A 72 -6.72 12.19 3.85
CA LYS A 72 -6.37 13.61 3.69
C LYS A 72 -5.51 14.10 4.85
N GLN A 73 -5.81 13.69 6.08
CA GLN A 73 -5.01 14.06 7.25
C GLN A 73 -3.59 13.50 7.17
N ASP A 74 -3.43 12.22 6.86
CA ASP A 74 -2.10 11.58 6.71
C ASP A 74 -1.26 12.30 5.64
N LEU A 75 -1.89 12.70 4.53
CA LEU A 75 -1.23 13.48 3.49
C LEU A 75 -0.84 14.89 3.96
N LYS A 76 -1.67 15.54 4.78
CA LYS A 76 -1.35 16.88 5.33
C LYS A 76 -0.17 16.81 6.29
N ASP A 77 -0.12 15.78 7.12
CA ASP A 77 0.98 15.55 8.06
C ASP A 77 2.31 15.24 7.31
N GLY A 78 2.22 14.56 6.17
CA GLY A 78 3.36 14.26 5.29
C GLY A 78 3.77 15.37 4.32
N LEU A 79 2.92 16.38 4.10
CA LEU A 79 3.09 17.39 3.04
C LEU A 79 4.40 18.17 3.18
N ALA A 80 4.75 18.59 4.40
CA ALA A 80 5.98 19.33 4.69
C ALA A 80 7.26 18.51 4.46
N LEU A 81 7.17 17.17 4.61
CA LEU A 81 8.31 16.27 4.51
C LEU A 81 8.56 15.80 3.06
N TYR A 82 7.50 15.69 2.25
CA TYR A 82 7.57 15.16 0.91
C TYR A 82 7.26 16.23 -0.14
N ASN A 83 8.10 17.28 -0.19
CA ASN A 83 8.10 18.26 -1.28
C ASN A 83 8.94 17.75 -2.46
N THR A 84 8.55 16.61 -3.03
CA THR A 84 9.24 16.03 -4.19
C THR A 84 8.59 16.45 -5.51
N ASP A 85 9.28 16.17 -6.60
CA ASP A 85 8.86 16.51 -7.96
C ASP A 85 7.59 15.75 -8.33
N ASN A 86 6.46 16.44 -8.30
CA ASN A 86 5.20 15.91 -8.77
C ASN A 86 4.92 16.40 -10.20
N ASN A 87 4.81 15.47 -11.15
CA ASN A 87 4.29 15.75 -12.51
C ASN A 87 2.78 16.09 -12.53
N TRP A 88 2.16 16.12 -11.36
CA TRP A 88 0.73 16.21 -11.19
C TRP A 88 0.38 17.69 -11.01
N LYS A 89 -0.46 18.21 -11.90
CA LYS A 89 -0.85 19.63 -12.00
C LYS A 89 -1.75 20.06 -10.82
N CYS A 90 -1.20 20.06 -9.61
CA CYS A 90 -1.89 20.30 -8.35
C CYS A 90 -0.95 20.92 -7.31
N CYS A 91 -1.51 21.52 -6.26
CA CYS A 91 -0.78 22.09 -5.14
C CYS A 91 -1.50 21.84 -3.81
N GLY A 92 -0.77 21.30 -2.83
CA GLY A 92 -1.32 20.95 -1.52
C GLY A 92 -2.15 19.67 -1.56
N VAL A 93 -2.78 19.31 -0.44
CA VAL A 93 -3.57 18.07 -0.34
C VAL A 93 -4.97 18.30 -0.86
N THR A 94 -5.67 19.23 -0.22
CA THR A 94 -7.03 19.67 -0.57
C THR A 94 -7.02 20.99 -1.33
N ALA A 95 -6.11 21.89 -0.97
CA ALA A 95 -5.91 23.16 -1.65
C ALA A 95 -4.49 23.67 -1.40
N TYR A 96 -4.07 24.66 -2.20
CA TYR A 96 -2.77 25.32 -2.03
C TYR A 96 -2.59 25.95 -0.64
N SER A 97 -3.68 26.30 0.06
CA SER A 97 -3.65 26.86 1.41
C SER A 97 -3.10 25.89 2.46
N ASP A 98 -3.12 24.57 2.21
CA ASP A 98 -2.58 23.58 3.14
C ASP A 98 -1.09 23.81 3.43
N TRP A 99 -0.36 24.40 2.48
CA TRP A 99 1.03 24.81 2.68
C TRP A 99 1.21 25.96 3.66
N HIS A 100 0.20 26.84 3.79
CA HIS A 100 0.27 27.98 4.71
C HIS A 100 0.26 27.49 6.17
N ASP A 101 -0.52 26.45 6.43
CA ASP A 101 -0.58 25.79 7.73
C ASP A 101 0.69 24.96 8.00
N ALA A 102 1.20 24.26 6.97
CA ALA A 102 2.38 23.40 7.07
C ALA A 102 3.70 24.18 7.23
N LEU A 103 3.88 25.28 6.50
CA LEU A 103 5.10 26.09 6.50
C LEU A 103 5.04 27.31 7.44
N LYS A 104 3.84 27.61 7.99
CA LYS A 104 3.58 28.78 8.84
C LYS A 104 3.94 30.13 8.18
N ASP A 105 3.93 30.16 6.85
CA ASP A 105 4.18 31.35 6.05
C ASP A 105 3.20 31.37 4.86
N LYS A 106 2.93 32.55 4.29
CA LYS A 106 2.02 32.69 3.14
C LYS A 106 2.70 32.36 1.82
N VAL A 107 3.37 31.20 1.79
CA VAL A 107 4.24 30.78 0.70
C VAL A 107 3.89 29.35 0.31
N VAL A 108 3.87 29.09 -0.99
CA VAL A 108 3.78 27.73 -1.54
C VAL A 108 5.14 27.32 -2.13
N PRO A 109 5.46 26.02 -2.22
CA PRO A 109 6.67 25.57 -2.90
C PRO A 109 6.65 25.92 -4.40
N ASP A 110 7.83 26.22 -4.98
CA ASP A 110 7.95 26.60 -6.40
C ASP A 110 7.44 25.53 -7.38
N ARG A 111 7.37 24.26 -6.97
CA ARG A 111 6.79 23.15 -7.76
C ARG A 111 5.28 23.30 -7.98
N CYS A 112 4.57 24.08 -7.15
CA CYS A 112 3.16 24.38 -7.34
C CYS A 112 2.89 25.33 -8.52
N CYS A 113 3.93 25.96 -9.09
CA CYS A 113 3.78 26.95 -10.14
C CYS A 113 3.67 26.30 -11.52
N GLN A 114 2.84 26.91 -12.38
CA GLN A 114 2.59 26.38 -13.73
C GLN A 114 3.78 26.58 -14.67
N GLU A 115 4.52 27.67 -14.48
CA GLU A 115 5.77 27.97 -15.18
C GLU A 115 6.92 28.06 -14.19
N HIS A 116 8.11 27.62 -14.61
CA HIS A 116 9.30 27.53 -13.77
C HIS A 116 9.94 28.91 -13.60
N TYR A 117 9.36 29.71 -12.71
CA TYR A 117 9.98 30.94 -12.22
C TYR A 117 10.49 30.73 -10.81
N GLN A 118 11.67 31.25 -10.52
CA GLN A 118 12.29 31.19 -9.20
C GLN A 118 11.48 32.05 -8.20
N GLU A 119 11.14 31.51 -7.03
CA GLU A 119 10.37 32.19 -5.96
C GLU A 119 8.92 32.57 -6.35
N CYS A 120 8.32 31.82 -7.27
CA CYS A 120 6.95 32.07 -7.71
C CYS A 120 5.92 31.95 -6.58
N GLY A 121 6.20 31.12 -5.57
CA GLY A 121 5.29 30.88 -4.45
C GLY A 121 5.23 32.00 -3.41
N ARG A 122 6.15 32.98 -3.45
CA ARG A 122 6.15 34.15 -2.55
C ARG A 122 5.40 35.35 -3.12
N ASN A 123 5.21 35.40 -4.45
CA ASN A 123 4.59 36.53 -5.12
C ASN A 123 3.18 36.14 -5.62
N ALA A 124 2.14 36.71 -5.01
CA ALA A 124 0.74 36.35 -5.25
C ALA A 124 0.19 36.74 -6.65
N THR A 125 1.03 37.31 -7.52
CA THR A 125 0.68 37.70 -8.89
C THR A 125 0.82 36.57 -9.91
N ASN A 126 1.18 35.35 -9.48
CA ASN A 126 1.63 34.26 -10.36
C ASN A 126 0.57 33.17 -10.62
N MET A 127 0.68 32.50 -11.78
CA MET A 127 -0.09 31.32 -12.16
C MET A 127 0.43 30.06 -11.44
N PHE A 128 -0.23 29.67 -10.34
CA PHE A 128 0.01 28.40 -9.63
C PHE A 128 -1.24 27.52 -9.63
N TRP A 129 -1.05 26.22 -9.44
CA TRP A 129 -2.18 25.29 -9.33
C TRP A 129 -2.92 25.53 -8.01
N SER A 130 -4.21 25.84 -8.09
CA SER A 130 -5.07 25.99 -6.90
C SER A 130 -5.72 24.69 -6.46
N THR A 131 -5.81 23.70 -7.37
CA THR A 131 -6.40 22.39 -7.14
C THR A 131 -5.53 21.54 -6.24
N GLY A 132 -6.13 20.91 -5.21
CA GLY A 132 -5.43 19.96 -4.35
C GLY A 132 -5.04 18.68 -5.08
N CYS A 133 -3.93 18.08 -4.68
CA CYS A 133 -3.45 16.84 -5.28
C CYS A 133 -4.33 15.63 -4.97
N PHE A 134 -5.07 15.65 -3.86
CA PHE A 134 -6.01 14.58 -3.54
C PHE A 134 -7.11 14.43 -4.59
N GLU A 135 -7.64 15.55 -5.09
CA GLU A 135 -8.67 15.55 -6.14
C GLU A 135 -8.10 15.03 -7.46
N LYS A 136 -6.85 15.38 -7.81
CA LYS A 136 -6.17 14.82 -8.99
C LYS A 136 -5.89 13.32 -8.86
N VAL A 137 -5.64 12.83 -7.65
CA VAL A 137 -5.52 11.39 -7.36
C VAL A 137 -6.87 10.70 -7.51
N GLU A 138 -7.95 11.26 -6.99
CA GLU A 138 -9.30 10.72 -7.19
C GLU A 138 -9.67 10.68 -8.67
N GLU A 139 -9.41 11.75 -9.43
CA GLU A 139 -9.66 11.82 -10.88
C GLU A 139 -8.84 10.77 -11.65
N TRP A 140 -7.54 10.67 -11.35
CA TRP A 140 -6.68 9.65 -11.96
C TRP A 140 -7.15 8.23 -11.61
N LEU A 141 -7.57 8.00 -10.37
CA LEU A 141 -8.09 6.71 -9.93
C LEU A 141 -9.39 6.35 -10.64
N ASP A 142 -10.31 7.30 -10.80
CA ASP A 142 -11.58 7.07 -11.51
C ASP A 142 -11.35 6.77 -13.00
N ASP A 143 -10.39 7.45 -13.62
CA ASP A 143 -9.99 7.22 -15.00
C ASP A 143 -9.30 5.86 -15.19
N ASN A 144 -8.50 5.44 -14.21
CA ASN A 144 -7.68 4.22 -14.28
C ASN A 144 -8.24 3.05 -13.46
N LYS A 145 -9.49 3.14 -12.96
CA LYS A 145 -10.09 2.10 -12.10
C LYS A 145 -10.09 0.71 -12.75
N HIS A 146 -10.20 0.65 -14.07
CA HIS A 146 -10.11 -0.60 -14.81
C HIS A 146 -8.72 -1.26 -14.68
N VAL A 147 -7.66 -0.46 -14.76
CA VAL A 147 -6.27 -0.93 -14.62
C VAL A 147 -6.06 -1.48 -13.21
N MET A 148 -6.47 -0.73 -12.19
CA MET A 148 -6.41 -1.15 -10.79
C MET A 148 -7.15 -2.48 -10.56
N GLY A 149 -8.37 -2.62 -11.10
CA GLY A 149 -9.15 -3.86 -11.01
C GLY A 149 -8.48 -5.05 -11.69
N THR A 150 -7.87 -4.82 -12.86
CA THR A 150 -7.15 -5.86 -13.60
C THR A 150 -5.92 -6.35 -12.83
N VAL A 151 -5.13 -5.44 -12.27
CA VAL A 151 -3.95 -5.77 -11.45
C VAL A 151 -4.36 -6.61 -10.23
N ALA A 152 -5.43 -6.21 -9.53
CA ALA A 152 -5.95 -6.96 -8.39
C ALA A 152 -6.40 -8.39 -8.79
N MET A 153 -7.07 -8.54 -9.93
CA MET A 153 -7.49 -9.85 -10.43
C MET A 153 -6.30 -10.76 -10.76
N VAL A 154 -5.26 -10.23 -11.40
CA VAL A 154 -4.04 -11.00 -11.72
C VAL A 154 -3.36 -11.48 -10.43
N ILE A 155 -3.22 -10.60 -9.43
CA ILE A 155 -2.65 -10.96 -8.13
C ILE A 155 -3.45 -12.10 -7.49
N LEU A 156 -4.78 -12.03 -7.51
CA LEU A 156 -5.64 -13.09 -6.97
C LEU A 156 -5.43 -14.43 -7.67
N VAL A 157 -5.32 -14.45 -9.00
CA VAL A 157 -5.08 -15.69 -9.77
C VAL A 157 -3.72 -16.29 -9.42
N VAL A 158 -2.67 -15.46 -9.37
CA VAL A 158 -1.31 -15.92 -9.02
C VAL A 158 -1.28 -16.49 -7.59
N GLN A 159 -1.97 -15.84 -6.64
CA GLN A 159 -2.05 -16.32 -5.27
C GLN A 159 -2.73 -17.70 -5.18
N LEU A 160 -3.83 -17.90 -5.93
CA LEU A 160 -4.56 -19.18 -5.97
C LEU A 160 -3.73 -20.31 -6.57
N LEU A 161 -3.04 -20.03 -7.68
CA LEU A 161 -2.13 -21.00 -8.30
C LEU A 161 -0.97 -21.34 -7.35
N GLY A 162 -0.37 -20.35 -6.70
CA GLY A 162 0.70 -20.55 -5.72
C GLY A 162 0.27 -21.46 -4.57
N MET A 163 -0.92 -21.23 -4.00
CA MET A 163 -1.48 -22.09 -2.96
C MET A 163 -1.69 -23.54 -3.44
N ALA A 164 -2.24 -23.73 -4.65
CA ALA A 164 -2.45 -25.06 -5.21
C ALA A 164 -1.12 -25.80 -5.40
N PHE A 165 -0.11 -25.14 -5.98
CA PHE A 165 1.21 -25.73 -6.17
C PHE A 165 1.87 -26.10 -4.84
N SER A 166 1.84 -25.21 -3.83
CA SER A 166 2.38 -25.51 -2.51
C SER A 166 1.73 -26.74 -1.87
N MET A 167 0.40 -26.88 -1.96
CA MET A 167 -0.31 -28.06 -1.45
C MET A 167 0.11 -29.34 -2.18
N THR A 168 0.20 -29.31 -3.51
CA THR A 168 0.61 -30.48 -4.30
C THR A 168 2.04 -30.91 -3.99
N LEU A 169 2.97 -29.95 -3.85
CA LEU A 169 4.36 -30.21 -3.52
C LEU A 169 4.52 -30.76 -2.11
N PHE A 170 3.82 -30.19 -1.12
CA PHE A 170 3.85 -30.70 0.25
C PHE A 170 3.34 -32.14 0.33
N HIS A 171 2.23 -32.44 -0.36
CA HIS A 171 1.70 -33.80 -0.40
C HIS A 171 2.68 -34.77 -1.08
N HIS A 172 3.33 -34.34 -2.17
CA HIS A 172 4.36 -35.14 -2.83
C HIS A 172 5.54 -35.44 -1.87
N ILE A 173 6.09 -34.42 -1.22
CA ILE A 173 7.21 -34.55 -0.28
C ILE A 173 6.84 -35.50 0.88
N HIS A 174 5.67 -35.33 1.48
CA HIS A 174 5.21 -36.18 2.58
C HIS A 174 5.05 -37.64 2.15
N ARG A 175 4.54 -37.90 0.94
CA ARG A 175 4.46 -39.27 0.40
C ARG A 175 5.83 -39.86 0.12
N THR A 176 6.76 -39.08 -0.42
CA THR A 176 8.13 -39.56 -0.67
C THR A 176 8.87 -39.84 0.63
N GLY A 177 8.72 -39.02 1.67
CA GLY A 177 9.32 -39.28 2.99
C GLY A 177 8.88 -40.61 3.58
N LYS A 178 7.56 -40.89 3.59
CA LYS A 178 7.02 -42.19 4.05
C LYS A 178 7.54 -43.42 3.29
N LYS A 179 8.07 -43.27 2.07
CA LYS A 179 8.67 -44.38 1.32
C LYS A 179 10.12 -44.67 1.71
N TYR A 180 10.83 -43.73 2.32
CA TYR A 180 12.23 -43.92 2.75
C TYR A 180 12.33 -44.43 4.19
N ASP A 181 11.27 -44.28 5.00
CA ASP A 181 11.20 -44.76 6.38
C ASP A 181 10.62 -46.18 6.53
N ALA A 182 10.29 -46.87 5.42
CA ALA A 182 9.73 -48.22 5.37
C ALA A 182 10.66 -49.18 4.62
#